data_AF-B0XC69-F1
#
_entry.id   AF-B0XC69-F1
#
_cell.length_a   1.000
_cell.length_b   1.000
_cell.length_c   1.000
_cell.angle_alpha   90.00
_cell.angle_beta   90.00
_cell.angle_gamma   90.00
#
_symmetry.space_group_name_H-M   'P 1'
#
loop_
_entity.id
_entity.type
_entity.pdbx_description
1 polymer ?
#
loop_
_entity_poly.entity_id
_entity_poly.type
_entity_poly.pdbx_seq_one_letter_code
_entity_poly.pdbx_strand_id
1 'polypeptide(L)'
;MVTQSNRRSKTFSDSVLTITGFFMEQNASMHNDLIACIFLYTSLLFAGYMVSNKYGAGLACVMTIPLYEKSIETPKDLADSGMLWGAEVVAWVNSFTLASESYLQTLVKNYRVEDLDHLKQLAKTRDFGFVGEHSEFGHFVPTEFLDEETSRQKRLLSKDLLWQSCTAYVSKTCPFKSRLNDLIMEIRQSGVQHFWELRSSGSEVVFSHPAWMDRGAGGGRFNQGRVLVPGRPSKNPVGQGGDGFDRNRKHVRPGPSLRAQKVRQPSVTA
;
A
#
# COMPACT_ATOMS: atom_id res chain seq x y z
N MET A 1 74.29 21.90 -19.51
CA MET A 1 74.18 20.59 -20.18
C MET A 1 72.70 20.26 -20.24
N VAL A 2 72.13 20.27 -21.44
CA VAL A 2 70.68 20.15 -21.68
C VAL A 2 70.25 18.73 -21.36
N THR A 3 69.42 18.53 -20.35
CA THR A 3 68.70 17.26 -20.15
C THR A 3 67.61 17.18 -21.21
N GLN A 4 67.89 16.47 -22.30
CA GLN A 4 66.86 16.04 -23.23
C GLN A 4 65.88 15.12 -22.48
N SER A 5 64.76 15.68 -22.03
CA SER A 5 63.57 14.94 -21.67
C SER A 5 63.08 14.21 -22.92
N ASN A 6 63.23 12.89 -22.93
CA ASN A 6 62.73 12.01 -23.98
C ASN A 6 61.19 12.06 -23.99
N ARG A 7 60.60 13.02 -24.72
CA ARG A 7 59.15 13.12 -24.92
C ARG A 7 58.64 11.91 -25.71
N ARG A 8 58.27 10.83 -25.02
CA ARG A 8 57.44 9.77 -25.60
C ARG A 8 56.10 10.40 -26.03
N SER A 9 55.84 10.41 -27.33
CA SER A 9 54.52 10.75 -27.87
C SER A 9 53.49 9.77 -27.32
N LYS A 10 52.45 10.27 -26.65
CA LYS A 10 51.35 9.42 -26.19
C LYS A 10 50.51 8.99 -27.38
N THR A 11 50.49 7.69 -27.62
CA THR A 11 49.56 7.08 -28.56
C THR A 11 48.12 7.26 -28.04
N PHE A 12 47.14 7.38 -28.93
CA PHE A 12 45.72 7.54 -28.57
C PHE A 12 45.24 6.54 -27.51
N SER A 13 45.67 5.27 -27.64
CA SER A 13 45.35 4.21 -26.67
C SER A 13 45.84 4.52 -25.25
N ASP A 14 47.02 5.13 -25.11
CA ASP A 14 47.61 5.44 -23.81
C ASP A 14 46.83 6.56 -23.11
N SER A 15 46.33 7.53 -23.89
CA SER A 15 45.44 8.59 -23.41
C SER A 15 44.08 8.05 -22.97
N VAL A 16 43.47 7.13 -23.74
CA VAL A 16 42.19 6.49 -23.35
C VAL A 16 42.33 5.70 -22.05
N LEU A 17 43.38 4.88 -21.93
CA LEU A 17 43.65 4.13 -20.70
C LEU A 17 43.91 5.06 -19.50
N THR A 18 44.62 6.17 -19.72
CA THR A 18 44.85 7.19 -18.67
C THR A 18 43.52 7.82 -18.21
N ILE A 19 42.63 8.17 -19.15
CA ILE A 19 41.31 8.73 -18.84
C ILE A 19 40.43 7.71 -18.10
N THR A 20 40.37 6.46 -18.57
CA THR A 20 39.65 5.38 -17.90
C THR A 20 40.19 5.16 -16.48
N GLY A 21 41.51 5.19 -16.29
CA GLY A 21 42.15 5.14 -14.97
C GLY A 21 41.66 6.23 -14.03
N PHE A 22 41.52 7.48 -14.51
CA PHE A 22 40.97 8.58 -13.71
C PHE A 22 39.50 8.36 -13.32
N PHE A 23 38.69 7.79 -14.20
CA PHE A 23 37.29 7.45 -13.86
C PHE A 23 37.17 6.28 -12.88
N MET A 24 38.12 5.33 -12.92
CA MET A 24 38.24 4.25 -11.93
C MET A 24 38.99 4.66 -10.66
N GLU A 25 39.37 5.93 -10.50
CA GLU A 25 40.14 6.45 -9.37
C GLU A 25 41.51 5.75 -9.19
N GLN A 26 42.05 5.18 -10.26
CA GLN A 26 43.37 4.56 -10.28
C GLN A 26 44.46 5.62 -10.44
N ASN A 27 45.55 5.44 -9.71
CA ASN A 27 46.69 6.36 -9.80
C ASN A 27 47.36 6.21 -11.17
N ALA A 28 47.25 7.25 -12.00
CA ALA A 28 47.84 7.28 -13.34
C ALA A 28 48.99 8.29 -13.39
N SER A 29 50.04 7.93 -14.15
CA SER A 29 51.21 8.79 -14.35
C SER A 29 50.82 10.09 -15.08
N MET A 30 50.80 11.19 -14.34
CA MET A 30 50.56 12.54 -14.86
C MET A 30 51.88 13.24 -15.19
N HIS A 31 51.96 13.80 -16.40
CA HIS A 31 53.01 14.75 -16.77
C HIS A 31 52.58 16.16 -16.33
N ASN A 32 53.44 16.84 -15.56
CA ASN A 32 53.15 18.15 -14.98
C ASN A 32 53.87 19.30 -15.70
N ASP A 33 54.31 19.08 -16.94
CA ASP A 33 55.16 20.01 -17.68
C ASP A 33 54.44 21.28 -18.15
N LEU A 34 53.11 21.25 -18.29
CA LEU A 34 52.28 22.41 -18.66
C LEU A 34 51.12 22.59 -17.67
N ILE A 35 50.90 23.84 -17.25
CA ILE A 35 49.78 24.25 -16.39
C ILE A 35 48.42 23.85 -17.00
N ALA A 36 48.27 23.94 -18.32
CA ALA A 36 47.06 23.50 -19.02
C ALA A 36 46.75 22.02 -18.83
N CYS A 37 47.77 21.15 -18.82
CA CYS A 37 47.61 19.72 -18.59
C CYS A 37 47.23 19.43 -17.13
N ILE A 38 47.78 20.19 -16.17
CA ILE A 38 47.41 20.09 -14.75
C ILE A 38 45.94 20.44 -14.55
N PHE A 39 45.46 21.54 -15.13
CA PHE A 39 44.04 21.91 -15.05
C PHE A 39 43.13 20.87 -15.68
N LEU A 40 43.50 20.33 -16.86
CA LEU A 40 42.73 19.27 -17.52
C LEU A 40 42.64 18.03 -16.61
N TYR A 41 43.78 17.49 -16.17
CA TYR A 41 43.80 16.29 -15.33
C TYR A 41 43.09 16.48 -14.00
N THR A 42 43.24 17.65 -13.36
CA THR A 42 42.53 17.95 -12.10
C THR A 42 41.02 18.00 -12.32
N SER A 43 40.55 18.60 -13.42
CA SER A 43 39.12 18.62 -13.75
C SER A 43 38.57 17.22 -14.06
N LEU A 44 39.35 16.37 -14.74
CA LEU A 44 38.96 14.99 -15.07
C LEU A 44 38.91 14.10 -13.82
N LEU A 45 39.89 14.25 -12.92
CA LEU A 45 39.91 13.58 -11.62
C LEU A 45 38.72 14.00 -10.76
N PHE A 46 38.42 15.30 -10.70
CA PHE A 46 37.27 15.81 -9.97
C PHE A 46 35.94 15.28 -10.54
N ALA A 47 35.83 15.21 -11.87
CA ALA A 47 34.65 14.64 -12.53
C ALA A 47 34.49 13.14 -12.24
N GLY A 48 35.58 12.35 -12.34
CA GLY A 48 35.59 10.92 -12.01
C GLY A 48 35.18 10.67 -10.56
N TYR A 49 35.80 11.39 -9.62
CA TYR A 49 35.48 11.33 -8.19
C TYR A 49 34.01 11.67 -7.89
N MET A 50 33.48 12.73 -8.52
CA MET A 50 32.07 13.11 -8.33
C MET A 50 31.10 12.06 -8.86
N VAL A 51 31.41 11.42 -9.99
CA VAL A 51 30.56 10.36 -10.57
C VAL A 51 30.59 9.11 -9.71
N SER A 52 31.78 8.66 -9.28
CA SER A 52 31.96 7.48 -8.43
C SER A 52 31.24 7.62 -7.09
N ASN A 53 31.38 8.77 -6.42
CA ASN A 53 30.67 9.02 -5.16
C ASN A 53 29.15 9.09 -5.33
N LYS A 54 28.65 9.70 -6.42
CA LYS A 54 27.20 9.71 -6.71
C LYS A 54 26.67 8.31 -6.98
N TYR A 55 27.41 7.48 -7.71
CA TYR A 55 27.03 6.10 -7.96
C TYR A 55 27.04 5.28 -6.67
N GLY A 56 28.10 5.38 -5.86
CA GLY A 56 28.20 4.71 -4.56
C GLY A 56 27.08 5.13 -3.60
N ALA A 57 26.80 6.42 -3.50
CA ALA A 57 25.69 6.93 -2.69
C ALA A 57 24.31 6.48 -3.21
N GLY A 58 24.11 6.47 -4.53
CA GLY A 58 22.88 5.97 -5.15
C GLY A 58 22.66 4.48 -4.90
N LEU A 59 23.71 3.67 -5.03
CA LEU A 59 23.67 2.24 -4.75
C LEU A 59 23.36 1.97 -3.26
N ALA A 60 24.02 2.69 -2.36
CA ALA A 60 23.75 2.59 -0.92
C ALA A 60 22.28 2.96 -0.59
N CYS A 61 21.74 3.99 -1.25
CA CYS A 61 20.34 4.37 -1.11
C CYS A 61 19.38 3.26 -1.58
N VAL A 62 19.67 2.64 -2.73
CA VAL A 62 18.84 1.54 -3.27
C VAL A 62 18.95 0.26 -2.43
N MET A 63 20.11 -0.02 -1.82
CA MET A 63 20.30 -1.19 -0.95
C MET A 63 19.71 -1.02 0.45
N THR A 64 19.49 0.22 0.91
CA THR A 64 18.90 0.49 2.24
C THR A 64 17.39 0.59 2.20
N ILE A 65 16.79 0.98 1.08
CA ILE A 65 15.33 1.15 0.94
C ILE A 65 14.74 -0.03 0.15
N PRO A 66 13.83 -0.83 0.75
CA PRO A 66 13.13 -1.87 0.00
C PRO A 66 12.26 -1.25 -1.10
N LEU A 67 12.36 -1.81 -2.31
CA LEU A 67 11.52 -1.44 -3.45
C LEU A 67 10.11 -1.98 -3.24
N TYR A 68 9.14 -1.10 -3.05
CA TYR A 68 7.73 -1.47 -2.99
C TYR A 68 7.07 -1.32 -4.36
N GLU A 69 6.03 -2.10 -4.64
CA GLU A 69 5.17 -1.89 -5.81
C GLU A 69 4.37 -0.57 -5.72
N LYS A 70 3.68 -0.16 -6.79
CA LYS A 70 2.77 1.02 -6.77
C LYS A 70 1.56 0.82 -5.85
N SER A 71 1.41 1.63 -4.79
CA SER A 71 0.33 1.53 -3.80
C SER A 71 -1.08 1.55 -4.38
N ILE A 72 -1.97 0.70 -3.86
CA ILE A 72 -3.41 0.72 -4.16
C ILE A 72 -4.01 1.76 -3.22
N GLU A 73 -4.21 2.97 -3.73
CA GLU A 73 -4.64 4.12 -2.91
C GLU A 73 -6.05 4.58 -3.27
N THR A 74 -6.48 4.37 -4.51
CA THR A 74 -7.79 4.81 -5.00
C THR A 74 -8.71 3.63 -5.33
N PRO A 75 -10.04 3.82 -5.31
CA PRO A 75 -10.99 2.79 -5.77
C PRO A 75 -10.72 2.32 -7.21
N LYS A 76 -10.21 3.21 -8.08
CA LYS A 76 -9.81 2.87 -9.45
C LYS A 76 -8.59 1.95 -9.47
N ASP A 77 -7.56 2.27 -8.68
CA ASP A 77 -6.39 1.39 -8.55
C ASP A 77 -6.78 0.02 -7.97
N LEU A 78 -7.78 -0.02 -7.07
CA LEU A 78 -8.30 -1.29 -6.53
C LEU A 78 -8.99 -2.10 -7.63
N ALA A 79 -9.83 -1.46 -8.47
CA ALA A 79 -10.46 -2.09 -9.61
C ALA A 79 -9.43 -2.63 -10.62
N ASP A 80 -8.42 -1.83 -10.94
CA ASP A 80 -7.34 -2.18 -11.89
C ASP A 80 -6.43 -3.30 -11.36
N SER A 81 -6.24 -3.38 -10.04
CA SER A 81 -5.45 -4.44 -9.41
C SER A 81 -6.09 -5.83 -9.52
N GLY A 82 -7.41 -5.90 -9.74
CA GLY A 82 -8.15 -7.16 -9.76
C GLY A 82 -8.20 -7.89 -8.42
N MET A 83 -7.80 -7.25 -7.32
CA MET A 83 -7.79 -7.85 -5.98
C MET A 83 -9.22 -8.20 -5.53
N LEU A 84 -9.38 -9.39 -4.96
CA LEU A 84 -10.63 -9.81 -4.34
C LEU A 84 -10.80 -9.07 -3.01
N TRP A 85 -12.00 -8.60 -2.76
CA TRP A 85 -12.34 -7.92 -1.51
C TRP A 85 -13.74 -8.31 -1.05
N GLY A 86 -14.01 -8.16 0.24
CA GLY A 86 -15.25 -8.68 0.79
C GLY A 86 -15.54 -8.30 2.23
N ALA A 87 -16.72 -8.70 2.66
CA ALA A 87 -17.19 -8.67 4.04
C ALA A 87 -18.30 -9.72 4.23
N GLU A 88 -18.84 -9.82 5.44
CA GLU A 88 -19.85 -10.81 5.83
C GLU A 88 -21.19 -10.64 5.10
N VAL A 89 -21.53 -9.41 4.70
CA VAL A 89 -22.86 -9.07 4.18
C VAL A 89 -22.76 -8.39 2.81
N VAL A 90 -23.71 -8.64 1.92
CA VAL A 90 -23.77 -8.00 0.58
C VAL A 90 -24.12 -6.50 0.61
N ALA A 91 -24.57 -6.00 1.77
CA ALA A 91 -25.08 -4.64 1.95
C ALA A 91 -24.08 -3.57 1.50
N TRP A 92 -22.79 -3.81 1.69
CA TRP A 92 -21.70 -2.91 1.32
C TRP A 92 -21.61 -2.60 -0.17
N VAL A 93 -22.15 -3.48 -1.03
CA VAL A 93 -22.06 -3.34 -2.48
C VAL A 93 -23.38 -2.89 -3.11
N ASN A 94 -24.49 -2.95 -2.37
CA ASN A 94 -25.82 -2.59 -2.88
C ASN A 94 -25.84 -1.18 -3.48
N SER A 95 -25.17 -0.22 -2.85
CA SER A 95 -25.06 1.17 -3.34
C SER A 95 -24.33 1.28 -4.68
N PHE A 96 -23.44 0.34 -5.02
CA PHE A 96 -22.67 0.34 -6.27
C PHE A 96 -23.36 -0.43 -7.40
N THR A 97 -24.30 -1.32 -7.09
CA THR A 97 -24.95 -2.17 -8.11
C THR A 97 -25.66 -1.38 -9.22
N LEU A 98 -26.13 -0.17 -8.89
CA LEU A 98 -26.84 0.72 -9.82
C LEU A 98 -25.91 1.78 -10.46
N ALA A 99 -24.62 1.77 -10.15
CA ALA A 99 -23.69 2.77 -10.67
C ALA A 99 -23.36 2.51 -12.15
N SER A 100 -23.32 3.59 -12.94
CA SER A 100 -23.01 3.54 -14.38
C SER A 100 -21.51 3.46 -14.68
N GLU A 101 -20.65 3.74 -13.71
CA GLU A 101 -19.20 3.80 -13.91
C GLU A 101 -18.57 2.40 -14.00
N SER A 102 -17.74 2.18 -15.01
CA SER A 102 -17.17 0.85 -15.32
C SER A 102 -16.29 0.29 -14.20
N TYR A 103 -15.50 1.12 -13.52
CA TYR A 103 -14.62 0.65 -12.44
C TYR A 103 -15.42 0.16 -11.21
N LEU A 104 -16.57 0.79 -10.91
CA LEU A 104 -17.47 0.34 -9.83
C LEU A 104 -18.08 -1.02 -10.16
N GLN A 105 -18.46 -1.26 -11.41
CA GLN A 105 -18.95 -2.57 -11.85
C GLN A 105 -17.88 -3.67 -11.72
N THR A 106 -16.61 -3.35 -11.99
CA THR A 106 -15.49 -4.27 -11.75
C THR A 106 -15.33 -4.57 -10.25
N LEU A 107 -15.43 -3.55 -9.41
CA LEU A 107 -15.36 -3.72 -7.95
C LEU A 107 -16.50 -4.61 -7.43
N VAL A 108 -17.73 -4.42 -7.92
CA VAL A 108 -18.89 -5.27 -7.60
C VAL A 108 -18.64 -6.72 -8.01
N LYS A 109 -18.05 -6.96 -9.19
CA LYS A 109 -17.72 -8.33 -9.66
C LYS A 109 -16.66 -9.03 -8.81
N ASN A 110 -15.69 -8.27 -8.32
CA ASN A 110 -14.60 -8.77 -7.48
C ASN A 110 -15.00 -8.95 -6.02
N TYR A 111 -16.19 -8.48 -5.63
CA TYR A 111 -16.70 -8.61 -4.27
C TYR A 111 -17.06 -10.06 -3.93
N ARG A 112 -16.69 -10.50 -2.72
CA ARG A 112 -17.03 -11.82 -2.18
C ARG A 112 -17.68 -11.67 -0.80
N VAL A 113 -18.76 -12.43 -0.61
CA VAL A 113 -19.43 -12.59 0.67
C VAL A 113 -18.89 -13.88 1.28
N GLU A 114 -18.22 -13.75 2.41
CA GLU A 114 -17.56 -14.87 3.10
C GLU A 114 -18.00 -14.91 4.56
N ASP A 115 -17.95 -16.09 5.16
CA ASP A 115 -18.27 -16.28 6.57
C ASP A 115 -17.18 -15.70 7.49
N LEU A 116 -17.53 -15.37 8.74
CA LEU A 116 -16.65 -14.69 9.69
C LEU A 116 -15.35 -15.48 9.94
N ASP A 117 -15.46 -16.79 10.11
CA ASP A 117 -14.30 -17.66 10.34
C ASP A 117 -13.36 -17.71 9.13
N HIS A 118 -13.92 -17.66 7.92
CA HIS A 118 -13.13 -17.61 6.69
C HIS A 118 -12.47 -16.24 6.52
N LEU A 119 -13.17 -15.15 6.84
CA LEU A 119 -12.60 -13.79 6.85
C LEU A 119 -11.44 -13.67 7.83
N LYS A 120 -11.52 -14.28 9.02
CA LYS A 120 -10.40 -14.34 9.98
C LYS A 120 -9.17 -15.06 9.42
N GLN A 121 -9.37 -16.13 8.66
CA GLN A 121 -8.27 -16.83 7.98
C GLN A 121 -7.67 -15.98 6.85
N LEU A 122 -8.53 -15.34 6.06
CA LEU A 122 -8.11 -14.43 4.99
C LEU A 122 -7.42 -13.17 5.54
N ALA A 123 -7.77 -12.71 6.74
CA ALA A 123 -7.17 -11.54 7.37
C ALA A 123 -5.66 -11.70 7.58
N LYS A 124 -5.24 -12.94 7.88
CA LYS A 124 -3.83 -13.35 8.00
C LYS A 124 -3.10 -13.41 6.66
N THR A 125 -3.83 -13.49 5.56
CA THR A 125 -3.29 -13.58 4.20
C THR A 125 -3.16 -12.18 3.57
N ARG A 126 -2.25 -12.00 2.61
CA ARG A 126 -2.03 -10.70 1.93
C ARG A 126 -2.70 -10.55 0.56
N ASP A 127 -3.64 -11.43 0.24
CA ASP A 127 -4.25 -11.48 -1.10
C ASP A 127 -5.71 -11.01 -1.12
N PHE A 128 -6.24 -10.61 0.03
CA PHE A 128 -7.64 -10.22 0.20
C PHE A 128 -7.79 -8.85 0.86
N GLY A 129 -8.71 -8.04 0.32
CA GLY A 129 -9.12 -6.75 0.87
C GLY A 129 -10.37 -6.83 1.74
N PHE A 130 -10.44 -6.05 2.80
CA PHE A 130 -11.57 -6.05 3.73
C PHE A 130 -12.33 -4.74 3.70
N VAL A 131 -13.64 -4.77 3.90
CA VAL A 131 -14.40 -3.54 4.13
C VAL A 131 -14.17 -3.05 5.55
N GLY A 132 -13.85 -1.77 5.70
CA GLY A 132 -13.77 -1.08 6.98
C GLY A 132 -14.59 0.21 6.92
N GLU A 133 -15.46 0.39 7.89
CA GLU A 133 -16.22 1.62 8.07
C GLU A 133 -15.44 2.55 8.99
N HIS A 134 -15.25 3.80 8.59
CA HIS A 134 -14.85 4.81 9.55
C HIS A 134 -16.07 5.56 10.06
N SER A 135 -16.09 5.80 11.36
CA SER A 135 -17.05 6.65 12.00
C SER A 135 -16.77 8.12 11.75
N GLU A 136 -17.76 8.95 11.99
CA GLU A 136 -17.79 10.36 11.63
C GLU A 136 -16.63 11.19 12.17
N PHE A 137 -16.04 10.82 13.32
CA PHE A 137 -14.88 11.52 13.88
C PHE A 137 -13.54 10.86 13.55
N GLY A 138 -13.49 10.00 12.51
CA GLY A 138 -12.25 9.45 11.96
C GLY A 138 -11.74 8.18 12.65
N HIS A 139 -12.53 7.62 13.58
CA HIS A 139 -12.26 6.32 14.20
C HIS A 139 -12.77 5.17 13.34
N PHE A 140 -12.18 3.99 13.44
CA PHE A 140 -12.68 2.79 12.74
C PHE A 140 -13.62 1.99 13.62
N VAL A 141 -14.69 1.48 13.01
CA VAL A 141 -15.60 0.56 13.69
C VAL A 141 -14.88 -0.77 13.92
N PRO A 142 -14.78 -1.26 15.17
CA PRO A 142 -14.15 -2.54 15.44
C PRO A 142 -14.89 -3.64 14.70
N THR A 143 -14.15 -4.52 14.02
CA THR A 143 -14.74 -5.62 13.28
C THR A 143 -14.15 -6.93 13.77
N GLU A 144 -15.00 -7.91 14.03
CA GLU A 144 -14.61 -9.17 14.70
C GLU A 144 -13.62 -10.02 13.91
N PHE A 145 -13.44 -9.76 12.61
CA PHE A 145 -12.49 -10.49 11.77
C PHE A 145 -11.09 -9.83 11.65
N LEU A 146 -10.91 -8.63 12.22
CA LEU A 146 -9.64 -7.88 12.19
C LEU A 146 -9.09 -7.69 13.60
N ASP A 147 -8.14 -8.54 13.97
CA ASP A 147 -7.36 -8.38 15.20
C ASP A 147 -6.32 -7.25 15.06
N GLU A 148 -5.85 -6.69 16.18
CA GLU A 148 -4.83 -5.63 16.20
C GLU A 148 -3.59 -5.99 15.37
N GLU A 149 -3.09 -7.23 15.47
CA GLU A 149 -1.92 -7.69 14.72
C GLU A 149 -2.18 -7.71 13.21
N THR A 150 -3.34 -8.23 12.80
CA THR A 150 -3.72 -8.28 11.39
C THR A 150 -3.96 -6.87 10.82
N SER A 151 -4.52 -5.98 11.64
CA SER A 151 -4.77 -4.58 11.26
C SER A 151 -3.47 -3.85 10.89
N ARG A 152 -2.38 -4.03 11.66
CA ARG A 152 -1.07 -3.41 11.35
C ARG A 152 -0.49 -3.84 10.02
N GLN A 153 -0.89 -5.01 9.51
CA GLN A 153 -0.45 -5.53 8.23
C GLN A 153 -1.33 -5.09 7.06
N LYS A 154 -2.41 -4.35 7.31
CA LYS A 154 -3.29 -3.78 6.29
C LYS A 154 -3.10 -2.27 6.24
N ARG A 155 -3.52 -1.69 5.12
CA ARG A 155 -3.51 -0.27 4.84
C ARG A 155 -4.87 0.12 4.31
N LEU A 156 -5.37 1.24 4.79
CA LEU A 156 -6.59 1.84 4.28
C LEU A 156 -6.34 2.48 2.91
N LEU A 157 -7.30 2.39 2.00
CA LEU A 157 -7.32 3.24 0.81
C LEU A 157 -7.21 4.73 1.22
N SER A 158 -6.49 5.53 0.44
CA SER A 158 -6.42 6.97 0.64
C SER A 158 -7.77 7.65 0.37
N LYS A 159 -8.49 7.16 -0.65
CA LYS A 159 -9.84 7.61 -0.99
C LYS A 159 -10.88 6.54 -0.67
N ASP A 160 -12.01 7.00 -0.18
CA ASP A 160 -13.13 6.16 0.21
C ASP A 160 -13.89 5.65 -1.00
N LEU A 161 -14.51 4.49 -0.82
CA LEU A 161 -15.37 3.87 -1.83
C LEU A 161 -16.76 4.50 -1.85
N LEU A 162 -17.30 4.79 -0.67
CA LEU A 162 -18.61 5.39 -0.49
C LEU A 162 -18.62 6.25 0.75
N TRP A 163 -19.46 7.27 0.75
CA TRP A 163 -19.82 8.03 1.94
C TRP A 163 -21.31 7.84 2.21
N GLN A 164 -21.68 7.49 3.45
CA GLN A 164 -23.08 7.44 3.89
C GLN A 164 -23.20 7.87 5.35
N SER A 165 -24.23 8.67 5.67
CA SER A 165 -24.58 8.92 7.06
C SER A 165 -25.22 7.68 7.69
N CYS A 166 -24.90 7.40 8.95
CA CYS A 166 -25.65 6.41 9.72
C CYS A 166 -27.09 6.91 9.93
N THR A 167 -28.06 6.09 9.54
CA THR A 167 -29.49 6.42 9.60
C THR A 167 -30.26 5.41 10.44
N ALA A 168 -31.14 5.89 11.32
CA ALA A 168 -32.09 5.04 12.03
C ALA A 168 -33.31 4.75 11.14
N TYR A 169 -33.60 3.46 10.91
CA TYR A 169 -34.80 3.03 10.20
C TYR A 169 -35.96 2.87 11.17
N VAL A 170 -37.08 3.54 10.90
CA VAL A 170 -38.34 3.43 11.66
C VAL A 170 -39.50 3.11 10.71
N SER A 171 -40.56 2.49 11.24
CA SER A 171 -41.77 2.24 10.45
C SER A 171 -42.38 3.57 9.97
N LYS A 172 -42.99 3.54 8.77
CA LYS A 172 -43.62 4.75 8.17
C LYS A 172 -44.70 5.37 9.07
N THR A 173 -45.31 4.55 9.93
CA THR A 173 -46.39 4.93 10.85
C THR A 173 -45.89 5.27 12.26
N CYS A 174 -44.58 5.33 12.51
CA CYS A 174 -44.04 5.62 13.84
C CYS A 174 -44.37 7.07 14.28
N PRO A 175 -45.16 7.27 15.35
CA PRO A 175 -45.54 8.59 15.81
C PRO A 175 -44.36 9.37 16.43
N PHE A 176 -43.29 8.67 16.82
CA PHE A 176 -42.12 9.27 17.45
C PHE A 176 -41.04 9.73 16.47
N LYS A 177 -41.26 9.58 15.16
CA LYS A 177 -40.27 9.93 14.13
C LYS A 177 -39.73 11.36 14.28
N SER A 178 -40.60 12.34 14.52
CA SER A 178 -40.17 13.74 14.69
C SER A 178 -39.29 13.90 15.91
N ARG A 179 -39.73 13.38 17.07
CA ARG A 179 -38.97 13.48 18.32
C ARG A 179 -37.63 12.76 18.25
N LEU A 180 -37.56 11.62 17.56
CA LEU A 180 -36.31 10.90 17.33
C LEU A 180 -35.35 11.73 16.47
N ASN A 181 -35.85 12.41 15.44
CA ASN A 181 -35.02 13.27 14.60
C ASN A 181 -34.44 14.45 15.40
N ASP A 182 -35.25 15.09 16.23
CA ASP A 182 -34.81 16.18 17.10
C ASP A 182 -33.74 15.69 18.09
N LEU A 183 -33.96 14.53 18.72
CA LEU A 183 -32.99 13.91 19.62
C LEU A 183 -31.65 13.58 18.91
N ILE A 184 -31.69 13.05 17.69
CA ILE A 184 -30.47 12.78 16.91
C ILE A 184 -29.70 14.08 16.67
N MET A 185 -30.40 15.17 16.34
CA MET A 185 -29.76 16.47 16.13
C MET A 185 -29.14 17.01 17.42
N GLU A 186 -29.83 16.89 18.56
CA GLU A 186 -29.30 17.29 19.88
C GLU A 186 -28.05 16.47 20.26
N ILE A 187 -28.06 15.15 20.05
CA ILE A 187 -26.90 14.28 20.31
C ILE A 187 -25.72 14.66 19.42
N ARG A 188 -25.97 14.97 18.14
CA ARG A 188 -24.92 15.42 17.21
C ARG A 188 -24.34 16.77 17.62
N GLN A 189 -25.19 17.75 17.96
CA GLN A 189 -24.75 19.09 18.35
C GLN A 189 -24.02 19.12 19.69
N SER A 190 -24.40 18.26 20.63
CA SER A 190 -23.75 18.17 21.95
C SER A 190 -22.35 17.54 21.90
N GLY A 191 -21.96 16.92 20.77
CA GLY A 191 -20.66 16.26 20.64
C GLY A 191 -20.54 14.96 21.44
N VAL A 192 -21.63 14.47 22.03
CA VAL A 192 -21.66 13.22 22.81
C VAL A 192 -21.23 12.02 21.96
N GLN A 193 -21.55 12.04 20.66
CA GLN A 193 -21.11 11.02 19.71
C GLN A 193 -19.58 10.93 19.62
N HIS A 194 -18.86 12.05 19.62
CA HIS A 194 -17.40 12.05 19.60
C HIS A 194 -16.82 11.36 20.85
N PHE A 195 -17.40 11.64 22.02
CA PHE A 195 -16.99 11.01 23.27
C PHE A 195 -17.24 9.50 23.26
N TRP A 196 -18.36 9.04 22.71
CA TRP A 196 -18.66 7.61 22.59
C TRP A 196 -17.72 6.89 21.62
N GLU A 197 -17.39 7.51 20.49
CA GLU A 197 -16.41 6.98 19.54
C GLU A 197 -15.01 6.87 20.15
N LEU A 198 -14.57 7.90 20.88
CA LEU A 198 -13.28 7.88 21.58
C LEU A 198 -13.21 6.74 22.61
N ARG A 199 -14.31 6.52 23.35
CA ARG A 199 -14.36 5.48 24.38
C ARG A 199 -14.41 4.06 23.81
N SER A 200 -15.10 3.87 22.69
CA SER A 200 -15.22 2.56 22.02
C SER A 200 -14.00 2.18 21.19
N SER A 201 -13.32 3.16 20.59
CA SER A 201 -12.10 2.91 19.79
C SER A 201 -10.85 2.67 20.64
N GLY A 202 -10.84 3.13 21.89
CA GLY A 202 -9.68 3.02 22.79
C GLY A 202 -9.26 1.60 23.18
N SER A 203 -10.03 0.56 22.82
CA SER A 203 -9.77 -0.82 23.26
C SER A 203 -9.23 -1.78 22.19
N GLU A 204 -9.37 -1.56 20.88
CA GLU A 204 -9.18 -2.67 19.93
C GLU A 204 -8.57 -2.39 18.54
N VAL A 205 -8.54 -1.16 18.00
CA VAL A 205 -8.06 -0.94 16.62
C VAL A 205 -7.14 0.29 16.48
N VAL A 206 -5.88 0.04 16.13
CA VAL A 206 -4.83 1.07 15.96
C VAL A 206 -4.73 1.49 14.49
N PHE A 207 -5.79 2.10 13.96
CA PHE A 207 -5.69 2.93 12.76
C PHE A 207 -5.97 4.37 13.13
N SER A 208 -4.93 5.07 13.60
CA SER A 208 -5.01 6.51 13.82
C SER A 208 -4.85 7.24 12.49
N HIS A 209 -5.85 8.06 12.13
CA HIS A 209 -5.70 9.04 11.06
C HIS A 209 -4.56 10.00 11.45
N PRO A 210 -3.51 10.21 10.62
CA PRO A 210 -2.48 11.16 10.95
C PRO A 210 -3.05 12.59 10.93
N ALA A 211 -2.89 13.33 12.03
CA ALA A 211 -3.38 14.69 12.23
C ALA A 211 -2.95 15.73 11.16
N TRP A 212 -2.02 15.38 10.26
CA TRP A 212 -1.58 16.25 9.17
C TRP A 212 -2.46 16.20 7.91
N MET A 213 -3.37 15.22 7.79
CA MET A 213 -4.35 15.16 6.69
C MET A 213 -5.59 16.06 6.90
N ASP A 214 -5.80 16.61 8.10
CA ASP A 214 -6.96 17.46 8.42
C ASP A 214 -6.90 18.88 7.83
N ARG A 215 -5.78 19.28 7.22
CA ARG A 215 -5.57 20.67 6.75
C ARG A 215 -6.18 21.02 5.38
N GLY A 216 -7.02 20.17 4.80
CA GLY A 216 -7.55 20.38 3.44
C GLY A 216 -9.07 20.30 3.26
N ALA A 217 -9.85 19.93 4.28
CA ALA A 217 -11.28 19.64 4.11
C ALA A 217 -12.15 20.51 5.03
N GLY A 218 -12.20 21.81 4.75
CA GLY A 218 -13.30 22.67 5.20
C GLY A 218 -14.59 22.26 4.47
N GLY A 219 -15.28 21.27 5.01
CA GLY A 219 -16.55 20.78 4.48
C GLY A 219 -16.90 19.44 5.09
N GLY A 220 -17.91 19.42 5.97
CA GLY A 220 -18.36 18.26 6.71
C GLY A 220 -18.60 17.06 5.79
N ARG A 221 -17.73 16.05 5.92
CA ARG A 221 -17.83 14.75 5.25
C ARG A 221 -17.88 13.71 6.35
N PHE A 222 -18.89 12.83 6.34
CA PHE A 222 -19.28 12.03 7.51
C PHE A 222 -19.34 10.55 7.16
N ASN A 223 -18.51 9.68 7.75
CA ASN A 223 -18.59 8.22 7.59
C ASN A 223 -18.39 7.71 6.14
N GLN A 224 -17.21 7.13 5.89
CA GLN A 224 -16.79 6.69 4.57
C GLN A 224 -16.26 5.24 4.64
N GLY A 225 -16.80 4.38 3.77
CA GLY A 225 -16.35 3.01 3.64
C GLY A 225 -14.99 2.99 2.94
N ARG A 226 -13.96 2.49 3.62
CA ARG A 226 -12.65 2.21 3.03
C ARG A 226 -12.45 0.72 2.89
N VAL A 227 -11.70 0.33 1.88
CA VAL A 227 -11.17 -1.02 1.84
C VAL A 227 -9.79 -1.03 2.47
N LEU A 228 -9.59 -1.97 3.39
CA LEU A 228 -8.32 -2.34 3.97
C LEU A 228 -7.63 -3.28 3.00
N VAL A 229 -6.61 -2.77 2.33
CA VAL A 229 -5.78 -3.51 1.40
C VAL A 229 -4.52 -3.99 2.15
N PRO A 230 -4.03 -5.20 1.90
CA PRO A 230 -2.79 -5.69 2.50
C PRO A 230 -1.58 -4.79 2.25
N GLY A 231 -0.75 -4.69 3.29
CA GLY A 231 0.57 -4.06 3.29
C GLY A 231 1.54 -4.79 2.37
N ARG A 232 2.49 -4.04 1.83
CA ARG A 232 3.10 -4.34 0.54
C ARG A 232 4.42 -5.10 0.67
N PRO A 233 4.68 -6.14 -0.16
CA PRO A 233 5.96 -6.86 -0.12
C PRO A 233 7.10 -6.05 -0.75
N SER A 234 8.30 -6.22 -0.21
CA SER A 234 9.55 -5.75 -0.83
C SER A 234 9.83 -6.62 -2.06
N LYS A 235 10.13 -5.97 -3.20
CA LYS A 235 10.56 -6.64 -4.44
C LYS A 235 11.91 -7.33 -4.33
N ASN A 236 12.69 -7.01 -3.29
CA ASN A 236 13.96 -7.66 -2.99
C ASN A 236 13.82 -8.42 -1.67
N PRO A 237 13.59 -9.75 -1.70
CA PRO A 237 13.83 -10.58 -0.53
C PRO A 237 15.35 -10.72 -0.39
N VAL A 238 15.99 -9.74 0.25
CA VAL A 238 17.36 -9.94 0.76
C VAL A 238 17.22 -10.98 1.86
N GLY A 239 17.75 -12.17 1.60
CA GLY A 239 17.62 -13.34 2.46
C GLY A 239 18.00 -13.04 3.90
N GLN A 240 17.02 -13.14 4.79
CA GLN A 240 17.30 -13.58 6.16
C GLN A 240 17.08 -15.09 6.18
N GLY A 241 18.19 -15.81 5.94
CA GLY A 241 18.29 -17.20 6.36
C GLY A 241 18.28 -17.23 7.89
N GLY A 242 17.20 -17.77 8.45
CA GLY A 242 17.11 -18.21 9.84
C GLY A 242 16.57 -19.63 9.80
N ASP A 243 17.42 -20.57 10.21
CA ASP A 243 17.20 -22.01 10.17
C ASP A 243 15.88 -22.45 10.80
N GLY A 244 15.13 -23.24 10.05
CA GLY A 244 13.90 -23.91 10.46
C GLY A 244 13.72 -25.17 9.64
N PHE A 245 14.62 -26.12 9.87
CA PHE A 245 14.68 -27.40 9.20
C PHE A 245 13.48 -28.28 9.61
N ASP A 246 12.36 -28.20 8.88
CA ASP A 246 11.25 -29.13 9.06
C ASP A 246 11.24 -30.20 7.95
N ARG A 247 11.96 -31.30 8.23
CA ARG A 247 11.89 -32.55 7.47
C ARG A 247 10.58 -33.27 7.81
N ASN A 248 9.49 -32.96 7.10
CA ASN A 248 8.43 -33.96 6.89
C ASN A 248 7.48 -33.63 5.73
N ARG A 249 8.00 -33.58 4.51
CA ARG A 249 7.17 -33.62 3.30
C ARG A 249 6.91 -35.09 2.93
N LYS A 250 5.86 -35.70 3.48
CA LYS A 250 5.32 -36.94 2.92
C LYS A 250 4.36 -36.62 1.77
N HIS A 251 4.75 -37.11 0.60
CA HIS A 251 3.98 -37.15 -0.64
C HIS A 251 2.54 -37.64 -0.42
N VAL A 252 1.57 -36.84 -0.87
CA VAL A 252 0.23 -37.32 -1.21
C VAL A 252 0.03 -37.07 -2.70
N ARG A 253 -0.20 -38.16 -3.45
CA ARG A 253 -0.43 -38.17 -4.91
C ARG A 253 -1.82 -37.62 -5.23
N PRO A 254 -2.05 -37.08 -6.44
CA PRO A 254 -3.37 -36.62 -6.85
C PRO A 254 -4.20 -37.76 -7.46
N GLY A 255 -5.51 -37.76 -7.18
CA GLY A 255 -6.53 -38.48 -7.94
C GLY A 255 -7.88 -38.49 -7.23
N PRO A 256 -9.00 -38.76 -7.93
CA PRO A 256 -9.42 -38.25 -9.23
C PRO A 256 -10.72 -37.43 -9.13
N SER A 257 -11.05 -36.73 -10.22
CA SER A 257 -12.27 -35.93 -10.40
C SER A 257 -13.58 -36.73 -10.26
N LEU A 258 -14.52 -36.22 -9.46
CA LEU A 258 -15.95 -36.58 -9.46
C LEU A 258 -16.74 -35.26 -9.40
N ARG A 259 -17.20 -34.74 -10.53
CA ARG A 259 -18.53 -34.94 -11.13
C ARG A 259 -19.65 -34.28 -10.29
N ALA A 260 -20.13 -33.18 -10.86
CA ALA A 260 -21.38 -32.45 -10.62
C ALA A 260 -22.38 -33.06 -9.62
N GLN A 261 -22.65 -32.33 -8.54
CA GLN A 261 -23.86 -32.49 -7.75
C GLN A 261 -24.69 -31.21 -7.83
N LYS A 262 -25.74 -31.30 -8.67
CA LYS A 262 -26.78 -30.30 -8.89
C LYS A 262 -27.65 -30.20 -7.63
N VAL A 263 -27.52 -29.13 -6.86
CA VAL A 263 -28.39 -28.86 -5.72
C VAL A 263 -29.66 -28.14 -6.21
N ARG A 264 -30.81 -28.76 -5.91
CA ARG A 264 -32.17 -28.26 -6.18
C ARG A 264 -32.41 -26.93 -5.46
N GLN A 265 -32.90 -25.93 -6.20
CA GLN A 265 -33.63 -24.79 -5.63
C GLN A 265 -35.06 -25.24 -5.27
N PRO A 266 -35.62 -24.86 -4.10
CA PRO A 266 -37.05 -24.93 -3.87
C PRO A 266 -37.74 -23.69 -4.46
N SER A 267 -38.74 -23.95 -5.30
CA SER A 267 -39.72 -22.99 -5.79
C SER A 267 -40.59 -22.47 -4.66
N VAL A 268 -40.70 -21.14 -4.55
CA VAL A 268 -41.81 -20.50 -3.82
C VAL A 268 -42.54 -19.59 -4.80
N THR A 269 -43.79 -19.92 -5.04
CA THR A 269 -44.78 -19.15 -5.79
C THR A 269 -45.93 -18.86 -4.84
N ALA A 270 -46.51 -17.67 -5.01
CA ALA A 270 -47.61 -17.04 -4.26
C ALA A 270 -47.22 -16.35 -2.96
#